data_AF-A0A2A4QHS4-F1
#
_entry.id   AF-A0A2A4QHS4-F1
#
_cell.length_a   1.000
_cell.length_b   1.000
_cell.length_c   1.000
_cell.angle_alpha   90.00
_cell.angle_beta   90.00
_cell.angle_gamma   90.00
#
_symmetry.space_group_name_H-M   'P 1'
#
loop_
_entity.id
_entity.type
_entity.pdbx_description
1 polymer ?
#
loop_
_entity_poly.entity_id
_entity_poly.type
_entity_poly.pdbx_seq_one_letter_code
_entity_poly.pdbx_strand_id
1 'polypeptide(L)'
;MNRLFSLIIVSSALCFCQAIQAEQVKKHRFVLVIGNQNYITAPLLNPINDAMDIASRLNEIGFNVTTLTDVKTQQIEPLIESFYQQLTHFNDDKVIALLY
;
A
#
# COMPACT_ATOMS: atom_id res chain seq x y z
N MET A 1 25.04 4.23 -51.51
CA MET A 1 24.30 5.09 -50.56
C MET A 1 23.27 4.32 -49.74
N ASN A 2 22.60 3.29 -50.29
CA ASN A 2 21.46 2.63 -49.65
C ASN A 2 21.82 1.74 -48.42
N ARG A 3 23.05 1.21 -48.34
CA ARG A 3 23.48 0.39 -47.20
C ARG A 3 23.78 1.20 -45.93
N LEU A 4 24.28 2.42 -46.08
CA LEU A 4 24.52 3.34 -44.96
C LEU A 4 23.19 3.86 -44.39
N PHE A 5 22.23 4.17 -45.26
CA PHE A 5 20.90 4.65 -44.86
C PHE A 5 20.10 3.60 -44.08
N SER A 6 20.20 2.33 -44.50
CA SER A 6 19.55 1.21 -43.81
C SER A 6 20.15 0.96 -42.41
N LEU A 7 21.47 1.12 -42.25
CA LEU A 7 22.15 0.98 -40.96
C LEU A 7 21.74 2.05 -39.94
N ILE A 8 21.53 3.29 -40.38
CA ILE A 8 21.09 4.40 -39.52
C ILE A 8 19.65 4.18 -39.04
N ILE A 9 18.76 3.67 -39.91
CA ILE A 9 17.36 3.38 -39.55
C ILE A 9 17.28 2.24 -38.52
N VAL A 10 18.09 1.18 -38.68
CA VAL A 10 18.13 0.04 -37.73
C VAL A 10 18.69 0.49 -36.38
N SER A 11 19.75 1.30 -36.35
CA SER A 11 20.33 1.87 -35.13
C SER A 11 19.35 2.78 -34.38
N SER A 12 18.63 3.64 -35.11
CA SER A 12 17.59 4.52 -34.58
C SER A 12 16.41 3.74 -33.98
N ALA A 13 15.96 2.68 -34.66
CA ALA A 13 14.88 1.83 -34.19
C ALA A 13 15.27 1.03 -32.92
N LEU A 14 16.53 0.62 -32.81
CA LEU A 14 17.04 -0.08 -31.62
C LEU A 14 17.11 0.84 -30.39
N CYS A 15 17.43 2.13 -30.60
CA CYS A 15 17.52 3.13 -29.53
C CYS A 15 16.13 3.57 -29.03
N PHE A 16 15.12 3.59 -29.91
CA PHE A 16 13.73 3.93 -29.55
C PHE A 16 13.05 2.84 -28.68
N CYS A 17 13.51 1.59 -28.75
CA CYS A 17 12.96 0.48 -27.97
C CYS A 17 13.45 0.47 -26.50
N GLN A 18 14.63 1.02 -26.22
CA GLN A 18 15.22 1.02 -24.86
C GLN A 18 14.62 2.08 -23.93
N ALA A 19 13.93 3.10 -24.46
CA ALA A 19 13.36 4.18 -23.66
C ALA A 19 12.02 3.83 -22.97
N ILE A 20 11.46 2.64 -23.22
CA ILE A 20 10.08 2.29 -22.78
C ILE A 20 10.02 1.49 -21.47
N GLN A 21 11.14 1.03 -20.91
CA GLN A 21 11.13 0.27 -19.65
C GLN A 21 11.34 1.14 -18.40
N ALA A 22 10.39 2.04 -18.12
CA ALA A 22 10.18 2.51 -16.76
C ALA A 22 9.31 1.48 -16.03
N GLU A 23 9.94 0.49 -15.39
CA GLU A 23 9.22 -0.48 -14.58
C GLU A 23 8.59 0.24 -13.38
N GLN A 24 7.28 0.42 -13.41
CA GLN A 24 6.51 0.90 -12.26
C GLN A 24 6.56 -0.19 -11.20
N VAL A 25 7.57 -0.13 -10.32
CA VAL A 25 7.65 -0.99 -9.14
C VAL A 25 6.37 -0.76 -8.32
N LYS A 26 5.47 -1.74 -8.37
CA LYS A 26 4.16 -1.68 -7.73
C LYS A 26 4.36 -1.81 -6.22
N LYS A 27 4.61 -0.69 -5.54
CA LYS A 27 4.80 -0.67 -4.08
C LYS A 27 3.53 -1.15 -3.39
N HIS A 28 3.64 -2.20 -2.61
CA HIS A 28 2.57 -2.68 -1.75
C HIS A 28 2.52 -1.82 -0.48
N ARG A 29 1.43 -1.08 -0.32
CA ARG A 29 1.25 -0.11 0.77
C ARG A 29 0.11 -0.61 1.66
N PHE A 30 0.39 -0.91 2.92
CA PHE A 30 -0.59 -1.47 3.85
C PHE A 30 -0.81 -0.54 5.04
N VAL A 31 -2.01 -0.52 5.59
CA VAL A 31 -2.32 0.29 6.79
C VAL A 31 -3.20 -0.51 7.72
N LEU A 32 -2.96 -0.39 9.02
CA LEU A 32 -3.88 -0.81 10.07
C LEU A 32 -4.47 0.44 10.73
N VAL A 33 -5.80 0.58 10.68
CA VAL A 33 -6.53 1.68 11.32
C VAL A 33 -7.39 1.12 12.45
N ILE A 34 -7.29 1.65 13.66
CA ILE A 34 -8.02 1.18 14.85
C ILE A 34 -8.86 2.30 15.44
N GLY A 35 -10.19 2.19 15.32
CA GLY A 35 -11.15 3.11 15.93
C GLY A 35 -11.80 2.54 17.18
N ASN A 36 -11.32 2.91 18.36
CA ASN A 36 -11.91 2.45 19.63
C ASN A 36 -12.80 3.55 20.23
N GLN A 37 -14.08 3.27 20.39
CA GLN A 37 -15.08 4.19 20.95
C GLN A 37 -15.56 3.74 22.34
N ASN A 38 -15.81 2.45 22.50
CA ASN A 38 -16.53 1.87 23.64
C ASN A 38 -15.61 1.52 24.81
N TYR A 39 -14.79 2.48 25.25
CA TYR A 39 -14.01 2.32 26.48
C TYR A 39 -14.93 2.26 27.71
N ILE A 40 -14.63 1.35 28.64
CA ILE A 40 -15.40 1.17 29.89
C ILE A 40 -15.44 2.49 30.67
N THR A 41 -14.33 3.21 30.70
CA THR A 41 -14.21 4.53 31.31
C THR A 41 -14.07 5.58 30.22
N ALA A 42 -14.95 6.59 30.24
CA ALA A 42 -14.96 7.69 29.28
C ALA A 42 -15.00 7.25 27.80
N PRO A 43 -16.13 6.70 27.33
CA PRO A 43 -16.34 6.43 25.91
C PRO A 43 -16.05 7.67 25.06
N LEU A 44 -15.40 7.47 23.93
CA LEU A 44 -15.08 8.53 23.00
C LEU A 44 -16.28 8.78 22.08
N LEU A 45 -16.36 9.96 21.45
CA LEU A 45 -17.57 10.37 20.74
C LEU A 45 -17.68 9.79 19.32
N ASN A 46 -16.57 9.74 18.58
CA ASN A 46 -16.54 9.47 17.14
C ASN A 46 -15.41 8.57 16.57
N PRO A 47 -14.53 7.89 17.34
CA PRO A 47 -13.38 7.19 16.73
C PRO A 47 -13.69 6.15 15.67
N ILE A 48 -14.88 5.52 15.72
CA ILE A 48 -15.29 4.54 14.69
C ILE A 48 -15.47 5.25 13.35
N ASN A 49 -16.19 6.37 13.33
CA ASN A 49 -16.40 7.13 12.10
C ASN A 49 -15.09 7.74 11.59
N ASP A 50 -14.25 8.26 12.50
CA ASP A 50 -12.94 8.80 12.14
C ASP A 50 -12.05 7.72 11.49
N ALA A 51 -12.04 6.50 12.04
CA ALA A 51 -11.32 5.37 11.48
C ALA A 51 -11.84 4.97 10.10
N MET A 52 -13.16 4.95 9.90
CA MET A 52 -13.77 4.63 8.60
C MET A 52 -13.45 5.67 7.54
N ASP A 53 -13.48 6.96 7.90
CA ASP A 53 -13.15 8.06 6.99
C ASP A 53 -11.69 7.99 6.56
N ILE A 54 -10.76 7.79 7.51
CA ILE A 54 -9.34 7.63 7.23
C ILE A 54 -9.11 6.39 6.36
N ALA A 55 -9.74 5.26 6.68
CA ALA A 55 -9.62 4.05 5.90
C ALA A 55 -10.12 4.22 4.46
N SER A 56 -11.23 4.95 4.27
CA SER A 56 -11.76 5.28 2.95
C SER A 56 -10.75 6.10 2.14
N ARG A 57 -10.20 7.18 2.70
CA ARG A 57 -9.21 8.03 2.03
C ARG A 57 -7.92 7.29 1.68
N LEU A 58 -7.45 6.42 2.57
CA LEU A 58 -6.25 5.64 2.33
C LEU A 58 -6.46 4.57 1.24
N ASN A 59 -7.63 3.93 1.21
CA ASN A 59 -8.00 3.05 0.10
C ASN A 59 -8.07 3.80 -1.24
N GLU A 60 -8.64 5.01 -1.28
CA GLU A 60 -8.73 5.85 -2.49
C GLU A 60 -7.35 6.15 -3.11
N ILE A 61 -6.31 6.34 -2.28
CA ILE A 61 -4.94 6.63 -2.76
C ILE A 61 -4.06 5.38 -2.93
N GLY A 62 -4.67 4.20 -2.85
CA GLY A 62 -4.08 2.91 -3.20
C GLY A 62 -3.28 2.24 -2.09
N PHE A 63 -3.66 2.46 -0.82
CA PHE A 63 -3.28 1.57 0.28
C PHE A 63 -4.26 0.40 0.37
N ASN A 64 -3.77 -0.73 0.89
CA ASN A 64 -4.57 -1.85 1.34
C ASN A 64 -4.80 -1.69 2.85
N VAL A 65 -6.03 -1.35 3.24
CA VAL A 65 -6.33 -0.95 4.61
C VAL A 65 -7.09 -2.04 5.35
N THR A 66 -6.54 -2.46 6.49
CA THR A 66 -7.25 -3.25 7.50
C THR A 66 -7.81 -2.30 8.55
N THR A 67 -9.13 -2.30 8.74
CA THR A 67 -9.80 -1.44 9.73
C THR A 67 -10.34 -2.30 10.86
N LEU A 68 -10.05 -1.91 12.10
CA LEU A 68 -10.53 -2.56 13.32
C LEU A 68 -11.27 -1.54 14.18
N THR A 69 -12.27 -1.99 14.92
CA THR A 69 -13.05 -1.13 15.82
C THR A 69 -13.30 -1.83 17.14
N ASP A 70 -13.30 -1.05 18.22
CA ASP A 70 -13.53 -1.51 19.60
C ASP A 70 -12.76 -2.79 19.97
N VAL A 71 -11.47 -2.79 19.64
CA VAL A 71 -10.58 -3.91 19.91
C VAL A 71 -10.29 -4.00 21.40
N LYS A 72 -10.54 -5.17 21.99
CA LYS A 72 -10.16 -5.42 23.39
C LYS A 72 -8.66 -5.61 23.50
N THR A 73 -8.08 -5.26 24.64
CA THR A 73 -6.63 -5.39 24.89
C THR A 73 -6.08 -6.78 24.59
N GLN A 74 -6.82 -7.84 24.96
CA GLN A 74 -6.39 -9.23 24.71
C GLN A 74 -6.36 -9.62 23.22
N GLN A 75 -6.97 -8.81 22.35
CA GLN A 75 -7.07 -9.08 20.91
C GLN A 75 -6.01 -8.30 20.11
N ILE A 76 -5.38 -7.27 20.68
CA ILE A 76 -4.44 -6.41 19.95
C ILE A 76 -3.25 -7.20 19.42
N GLU A 77 -2.59 -7.98 20.28
CA GLU A 77 -1.42 -8.79 19.91
C GLU A 77 -1.72 -9.76 18.75
N PRO A 78 -2.72 -10.66 18.82
CA PRO A 78 -3.01 -11.57 17.73
C PRO A 78 -3.48 -10.87 16.44
N LEU A 79 -4.15 -9.72 16.55
CA LEU A 79 -4.57 -8.94 15.37
C LEU A 79 -3.38 -8.29 14.67
N ILE A 80 -2.43 -7.75 15.44
CA ILE A 80 -1.19 -7.18 14.91
C ILE A 80 -0.33 -8.28 14.28
N GLU A 81 -0.19 -9.45 14.92
CA GLU A 81 0.52 -10.60 14.34
C GLU A 81 -0.10 -11.04 13.01
N SER A 82 -1.43 -11.16 12.96
CA SER A 82 -2.14 -11.50 11.72
C SER A 82 -1.91 -10.45 10.63
N PHE A 83 -1.91 -9.16 10.99
CA PHE A 83 -1.58 -8.09 10.05
C PHE A 83 -0.14 -8.22 9.53
N TYR A 84 0.85 -8.45 10.40
CA TYR A 84 2.23 -8.67 9.97
C TYR A 84 2.40 -9.89 9.07
N GLN A 85 1.72 -10.99 9.35
CA GLN A 85 1.73 -12.19 8.49
C GLN A 85 1.18 -11.92 7.08
N GLN A 86 0.25 -10.97 6.93
CA GLN A 86 -0.20 -10.51 5.62
C GLN A 86 0.92 -9.75 4.88
N LEU A 87 1.75 -8.98 5.60
CA LEU A 87 2.85 -8.24 5.01
C LEU A 87 3.99 -9.14 4.52
N THR A 88 4.31 -10.21 5.25
CA THR A 88 5.44 -11.10 4.90
C THR A 88 5.23 -11.94 3.65
N HIS A 89 3.99 -12.05 3.16
CA HIS A 89 3.71 -12.66 1.85
C HIS A 89 4.25 -11.82 0.68
N PHE A 90 4.54 -10.54 0.90
CA PHE A 90 5.07 -9.64 -0.11
C PHE A 90 6.60 -9.61 0.02
N ASN A 91 7.28 -10.39 -0.83
CA ASN A 91 8.73 -10.38 -1.00
C ASN A 91 9.14 -9.07 -1.71
N ASP A 92 9.24 -7.94 -0.99
CA ASP A 92 9.88 -6.74 -1.55
C ASP A 92 10.30 -5.72 -0.49
N ASP A 93 11.42 -5.05 -0.74
CA ASP A 93 12.12 -4.08 0.13
C ASP A 93 11.35 -2.77 0.41
N LYS A 94 10.03 -2.73 0.14
CA LYS A 94 9.22 -1.49 0.07
C LYS A 94 7.80 -1.66 0.61
N VAL A 95 7.64 -2.34 1.75
CA VAL A 95 6.40 -2.32 2.53
C VAL A 95 6.38 -1.08 3.42
N ILE A 96 5.36 -0.23 3.26
CA ILE A 96 5.08 0.86 4.20
C ILE A 96 3.87 0.42 5.01
N ALA A 97 4.04 0.31 6.33
CA ALA A 97 2.99 0.06 7.30
C ALA A 97 2.76 1.34 8.14
N LEU A 98 1.51 1.77 8.24
CA LEU A 98 1.09 2.87 9.11
C LEU A 98 0.06 2.33 10.10
N LEU A 99 0.19 2.74 11.36
CA LEU A 99 -0.72 2.40 12.45
C LEU A 99 -1.36 3.71 12.89
N TYR A 100 -2.69 3.79 12.76
CA TYR A 100 -3.49 4.91 13.26
C TYR A 100 -4.47 4.39 14.30
#